data_AF-A0A0D2FPD8-F1
#
_entry.id   AF-A0A0D2FPD8-F1
#
_cell.length_a   1.000
_cell.length_b   1.000
_cell.length_c   1.000
_cell.angle_alpha   90.00
_cell.angle_beta   90.00
_cell.angle_gamma   90.00
#
_symmetry.space_group_name_H-M   'P 1'
#
loop_
_entity.id
_entity.type
_entity.pdbx_description
1 polymer ?
#
loop_
_entity_poly.entity_id
_entity_poly.type
_entity_poly.pdbx_seq_one_letter_code
_entity_poly.pdbx_strand_id
1 'polypeptide(L)'
;MITGSGPSTIPILGNLHLMPTKGAHLEFTKWAHEYGGIYSLKLGTGTAVVLTDRRLVKQLLDKKSSIYSNRPQSYLNDLVSGSCHMLVMHYGNLWRNFRKLAHQHFMKSRVESYYVKIQKAEAR
;
A
#
# COMPACT_ATOMS: atom_id res chain seq x y z
N MET A 1 -1.28 -3.55 -20.77
CA MET A 1 -1.89 -4.86 -20.51
C MET A 1 -0.80 -5.78 -20.00
N ILE A 2 -0.83 -6.13 -18.72
CA ILE A 2 0.15 -7.00 -18.06
C ILE A 2 -0.63 -8.28 -17.74
N THR A 3 -0.75 -9.16 -18.72
CA THR A 3 -1.53 -10.40 -18.61
C THR A 3 -0.64 -11.52 -19.14
N GLY A 4 0.18 -12.12 -18.29
CA GLY A 4 1.03 -13.23 -18.72
C GLY A 4 2.02 -13.78 -17.69
N SER A 5 2.43 -12.99 -16.70
CA SER A 5 3.35 -13.45 -15.65
C SER A 5 2.63 -13.54 -14.30
N GLY A 6 2.50 -14.75 -13.75
CA GLY A 6 1.90 -15.01 -12.44
C GLY A 6 1.47 -16.47 -12.24
N PRO A 7 1.21 -16.90 -11.00
CA PRO A 7 0.79 -18.26 -10.69
C PRO A 7 -0.55 -18.62 -11.32
N SER A 8 -0.75 -19.91 -11.59
CA SER A 8 -2.01 -20.42 -12.16
C SER A 8 -3.22 -20.07 -11.29
N THR A 9 -4.30 -19.65 -11.93
CA THR A 9 -5.54 -19.23 -11.28
C THR A 9 -6.60 -20.31 -11.39
N ILE A 10 -7.35 -20.54 -10.32
CA ILE A 10 -8.58 -21.35 -10.38
C ILE A 10 -9.82 -20.45 -10.58
N PRO A 11 -10.90 -20.96 -11.18
CA PRO A 11 -12.14 -20.20 -11.36
C PRO A 11 -12.64 -19.62 -10.03
N ILE A 12 -13.21 -18.41 -10.09
CA ILE A 12 -13.80 -17.66 -8.96
C ILE A 12 -12.78 -17.18 -7.91
N LEU A 13 -11.94 -18.05 -7.36
CA LEU A 13 -10.99 -17.71 -6.29
C LEU A 13 -9.71 -17.03 -6.80
N GLY A 14 -9.30 -17.30 -8.05
CA GLY A 14 -8.01 -16.83 -8.56
C GLY A 14 -6.85 -17.51 -7.85
N ASN A 15 -5.91 -16.72 -7.33
CA ASN A 15 -4.75 -17.14 -6.55
C ASN A 15 -4.97 -17.09 -5.02
N LEU A 16 -6.19 -16.83 -4.53
CA LEU A 16 -6.47 -16.78 -3.08
C LEU A 16 -6.02 -18.05 -2.33
N HIS A 17 -6.18 -19.20 -2.97
CA HIS A 17 -5.76 -20.50 -2.43
C HIS A 17 -4.24 -20.65 -2.24
N LEU A 18 -3.45 -19.83 -2.93
CA LEU A 18 -1.99 -19.79 -2.81
C LEU A 18 -1.51 -18.73 -1.82
N MET A 19 -2.41 -17.94 -1.23
CA MET A 19 -2.02 -16.86 -0.33
C MET A 19 -1.51 -17.43 1.00
N PRO A 20 -0.23 -17.19 1.35
CA PRO A 20 0.32 -17.68 2.60
C PRO A 20 -0.27 -16.90 3.79
N THR A 21 -0.59 -17.61 4.88
CA THR A 21 -1.08 -17.00 6.13
C THR A 21 0.04 -16.41 6.97
N LYS A 22 1.28 -16.84 6.75
CA LYS A 22 2.49 -16.33 7.42
C LYS A 22 3.60 -16.11 6.40
N GLY A 23 4.41 -15.07 6.59
CA GLY A 23 5.61 -14.86 5.77
C GLY A 23 5.33 -14.52 4.30
N ALA A 24 4.25 -13.81 3.98
CA ALA A 24 3.84 -13.53 2.60
C ALA A 24 4.92 -12.90 1.71
N HIS A 25 5.78 -12.08 2.29
CA HIS A 25 6.91 -11.48 1.59
C HIS A 25 7.91 -12.52 1.05
N LEU A 26 8.09 -13.67 1.72
CA LEU A 26 8.96 -14.75 1.26
C LEU A 26 8.38 -15.42 0.01
N GLU A 27 7.08 -15.70 0.02
CA GLU A 27 6.41 -16.32 -1.12
C GLU A 27 6.40 -15.37 -2.33
N PHE A 28 6.14 -14.08 -2.10
CA PHE A 28 6.24 -13.07 -3.17
C PHE A 28 7.66 -12.94 -3.72
N THR A 29 8.68 -13.15 -2.89
CA THR A 29 10.08 -13.17 -3.35
C THR A 29 10.34 -14.38 -4.24
N LYS A 30 9.83 -15.57 -3.89
CA LYS A 30 9.94 -16.75 -4.75
C LYS A 30 9.27 -16.53 -6.11
N TRP A 31 8.04 -16.02 -6.11
CA TRP A 31 7.32 -15.69 -7.34
C TRP A 31 8.01 -14.58 -8.15
N ALA A 32 8.71 -13.65 -7.51
CA ALA A 32 9.52 -12.67 -8.23
C ALA A 32 10.72 -13.32 -8.94
N HIS A 33 11.30 -14.37 -8.39
CA HIS A 33 12.35 -15.14 -9.07
C HIS A 33 11.79 -15.96 -10.24
N GLU A 34 10.57 -16.47 -10.13
CA GLU A 34 9.92 -17.30 -11.16
C GLU A 34 9.31 -16.48 -12.30
N TYR A 35 8.56 -15.43 -11.97
CA TYR A 35 7.77 -14.64 -12.92
C TYR A 35 8.41 -13.28 -13.24
N GLY A 36 9.49 -12.91 -12.56
CA GLY A 36 10.24 -11.68 -12.78
C GLY A 36 9.80 -10.48 -11.93
N GLY A 37 10.34 -9.31 -12.29
CA GLY A 37 10.21 -8.06 -11.52
C GLY A 37 8.80 -7.44 -11.44
N ILE A 38 7.85 -8.00 -12.19
CA ILE A 38 6.44 -7.59 -12.22
C ILE A 38 5.55 -8.79 -12.60
N TYR A 39 4.55 -9.05 -11.78
CA TYR A 39 3.59 -10.13 -12.01
C TYR A 39 2.22 -9.79 -11.42
N SER A 40 1.19 -10.50 -11.87
CA SER A 40 -0.20 -10.28 -11.44
C SER A 40 -0.74 -11.46 -10.64
N LEU A 41 -1.55 -11.15 -9.63
CA LEU A 41 -2.32 -12.10 -8.83
C LEU A 41 -3.80 -11.77 -8.95
N LYS A 42 -4.63 -12.78 -9.19
CA LYS A 42 -6.09 -12.66 -9.13
C LYS A 42 -6.55 -12.96 -7.71
N LEU A 43 -7.17 -12.00 -7.02
CA LEU A 43 -7.63 -12.18 -5.65
C LEU A 43 -9.16 -12.11 -5.63
N GLY A 44 -9.82 -13.25 -5.86
CA GLY A 44 -11.26 -13.29 -6.10
C GLY A 44 -11.64 -12.46 -7.33
N THR A 45 -12.47 -11.44 -7.13
CA THR A 45 -12.87 -10.49 -8.19
C THR A 45 -11.79 -9.45 -8.50
N GLY A 46 -10.90 -9.14 -7.54
CA GLY A 46 -9.84 -8.16 -7.67
C GLY A 46 -8.61 -8.70 -8.41
N THR A 47 -7.78 -7.78 -8.92
CA THR A 47 -6.46 -8.10 -9.45
C THR A 47 -5.43 -7.27 -8.71
N ALA A 48 -4.43 -7.92 -8.13
CA ALA A 48 -3.26 -7.28 -7.53
C ALA A 48 -2.08 -7.39 -8.49
N VAL A 49 -1.29 -6.32 -8.61
CA VAL A 49 -0.02 -6.33 -9.35
C VAL A 49 1.09 -6.21 -8.33
N VAL A 50 2.01 -7.17 -8.32
CA VAL A 50 3.17 -7.15 -7.43
C VAL A 50 4.36 -6.61 -8.20
N LEU A 51 5.03 -5.62 -7.60
CA LEU A 51 6.22 -4.98 -8.14
C LEU A 51 7.40 -5.30 -7.23
N THR A 52 8.43 -5.95 -7.76
CA THR A 52 9.65 -6.28 -7.02
C THR A 52 10.89 -5.61 -7.62
N ASP A 53 10.84 -5.19 -8.89
CA ASP A 53 11.91 -4.41 -9.50
C ASP A 53 11.93 -2.96 -8.97
N ARG A 54 13.09 -2.53 -8.43
CA ARG A 54 13.29 -1.20 -7.87
C ARG A 54 13.06 -0.06 -8.88
N ARG A 55 13.42 -0.25 -10.15
CA ARG A 55 13.22 0.75 -11.21
C ARG A 55 11.74 0.91 -11.49
N LEU A 56 10.99 -0.19 -11.57
CA LEU A 56 9.53 -0.16 -11.76
C LEU A 56 8.83 0.48 -10.56
N VAL A 57 9.23 0.12 -9.33
CA VAL A 57 8.71 0.75 -8.10
C VAL A 57 8.90 2.26 -8.14
N LYS A 58 10.11 2.75 -8.47
CA LYS A 58 10.38 4.19 -8.58
C LYS A 58 9.59 4.86 -9.71
N GLN A 59 9.43 4.20 -10.85
CA GLN A 59 8.70 4.78 -11.97
C GLN A 59 7.18 4.84 -11.74
N LEU A 60 6.60 3.82 -11.12
CA LEU A 60 5.15 3.70 -10.95
C LEU A 60 4.68 4.29 -9.63
N LEU A 61 5.31 3.92 -8.51
CA LEU A 61 4.83 4.32 -7.19
C LEU A 61 5.33 5.70 -6.75
N ASP A 62 6.52 6.12 -7.18
CA ASP A 62 7.09 7.43 -6.80
C ASP A 62 6.77 8.48 -7.87
N LYS A 63 7.35 8.35 -9.07
CA LYS A 63 7.17 9.34 -10.16
C LYS A 63 5.72 9.48 -10.65
N LYS A 64 4.91 8.42 -10.56
CA LYS A 64 3.49 8.41 -10.98
C LYS A 64 2.55 8.15 -9.81
N SER A 65 2.97 8.52 -8.61
CA SER A 65 2.20 8.34 -7.37
C SER A 65 0.76 8.86 -7.47
N SER A 66 0.53 10.01 -8.12
CA SER A 66 -0.80 10.60 -8.30
C SER A 66 -1.79 9.73 -9.09
N ILE A 67 -1.29 8.81 -9.93
CA ILE A 67 -2.10 7.93 -10.78
C ILE A 67 -2.31 6.58 -10.10
N TYR A 68 -1.24 6.01 -9.52
CA TYR A 68 -1.27 4.61 -9.04
C TYR A 68 -1.42 4.46 -7.51
N SER A 69 -1.32 5.54 -6.74
CA SER A 69 -1.37 5.44 -5.26
C SER A 69 -2.77 5.56 -4.68
N ASN A 70 -3.82 5.57 -5.50
CA ASN A 70 -5.18 5.54 -4.96
C ASN A 70 -5.44 4.20 -4.25
N ARG A 71 -6.22 4.23 -3.17
CA ARG A 71 -6.55 3.02 -2.40
C ARG A 71 -7.84 2.40 -2.94
N PRO A 72 -7.95 1.06 -2.96
CA PRO A 72 -9.23 0.40 -3.21
C PRO A 72 -10.28 0.87 -2.21
N GLN A 73 -11.53 1.00 -2.65
CA GLN A 73 -12.61 1.38 -1.75
C GLN A 73 -12.77 0.31 -0.67
N SER A 74 -12.89 0.76 0.59
CA SER A 74 -13.06 -0.11 1.74
C SER A 74 -14.37 0.23 2.43
N TYR A 75 -15.31 -0.72 2.42
CA TYR A 75 -16.57 -0.58 3.13
C TYR A 75 -16.38 -0.33 4.63
N LEU A 76 -15.37 -0.98 5.23
CA LEU A 76 -15.03 -0.79 6.65
C LEU A 76 -14.56 0.63 6.93
N ASN A 77 -13.80 1.24 6.01
CA ASN A 77 -13.37 2.62 6.15
C ASN A 77 -14.55 3.59 6.13
N ASP A 78 -15.51 3.35 5.23
CA ASP A 78 -16.70 4.18 5.09
C ASP A 78 -17.58 4.06 6.34
N LEU A 79 -17.74 2.84 6.87
CA LEU A 79 -18.53 2.58 8.08
C LEU A 79 -17.89 3.18 9.35
N VAL A 80 -16.58 3.02 9.54
CA VAL A 80 -15.90 3.40 10.79
C VAL A 80 -15.51 4.87 10.82
N SER A 81 -15.12 5.44 9.67
CA SER A 81 -14.52 6.78 9.61
C SER A 81 -15.29 7.76 8.72
N GLY A 82 -16.40 7.35 8.10
CA GLY A 82 -17.08 8.19 7.10
C GLY A 82 -16.15 8.61 5.96
N SER A 83 -15.28 7.68 5.53
CA SER A 83 -14.26 7.90 4.52
C SER A 83 -13.19 8.96 4.87
N CYS A 84 -13.11 9.39 6.13
CA CYS A 84 -12.17 10.42 6.59
C CYS A 84 -10.86 9.89 7.19
N HIS A 85 -10.58 8.58 7.09
CA HIS A 85 -9.31 8.04 7.58
C HIS A 85 -8.15 8.25 6.59
N MET A 86 -7.20 9.11 6.95
CA MET A 86 -6.09 9.54 6.08
C MET A 86 -5.30 8.40 5.41
N LEU A 87 -5.13 7.25 6.10
CA LEU A 87 -4.31 6.14 5.59
C LEU A 87 -5.00 5.32 4.50
N VAL A 88 -6.33 5.35 4.42
CA VAL A 88 -7.13 4.51 3.50
C VAL A 88 -8.14 5.31 2.66
N MET A 89 -8.24 6.63 2.86
CA MET A 89 -9.08 7.48 2.01
C MET A 89 -8.53 7.57 0.58
N HIS A 90 -9.43 7.89 -0.35
CA HIS A 90 -9.08 8.09 -1.76
C HIS A 90 -8.20 9.34 -1.95
N TYR A 91 -7.34 9.28 -2.97
CA TYR A 91 -6.53 10.42 -3.35
C TYR A 91 -7.43 11.55 -3.87
N GLY A 92 -7.27 12.76 -3.33
CA GLY A 92 -8.09 13.92 -3.68
C GLY A 92 -7.73 15.16 -2.88
N ASN A 93 -8.53 16.22 -2.98
CA ASN A 93 -8.31 17.47 -2.25
C ASN A 93 -8.28 17.26 -0.73
N LEU A 94 -9.20 16.45 -0.22
CA LEU A 94 -9.27 16.11 1.21
C LEU A 94 -7.99 15.44 1.70
N TRP A 95 -7.52 14.40 0.99
CA TRP A 95 -6.26 13.73 1.31
C TRP A 95 -5.07 14.68 1.26
N ARG A 96 -4.99 15.57 0.26
CA ARG A 96 -3.92 16.57 0.15
C ARG A 96 -3.91 17.53 1.36
N ASN A 97 -5.09 17.94 1.83
CA ASN A 97 -5.22 18.79 3.02
C ASN A 97 -4.78 18.06 4.29
N PHE A 98 -5.26 16.82 4.50
CA PHE A 98 -4.80 15.98 5.62
C PHE A 98 -3.28 15.78 5.59
N ARG A 99 -2.71 15.52 4.40
CA ARG A 99 -1.26 15.35 4.23
C ARG A 99 -0.49 16.61 4.58
N LYS A 100 -0.98 17.79 4.18
CA LYS A 100 -0.36 19.07 4.52
C LYS A 100 -0.37 19.31 6.03
N LEU A 101 -1.50 19.07 6.70
CA LEU A 101 -1.63 19.21 8.15
C LEU A 101 -0.71 18.24 8.90
N ALA A 102 -0.77 16.95 8.56
CA ALA A 102 0.10 15.95 9.17
C ALA A 102 1.58 16.30 8.98
N HIS A 103 1.98 16.72 7.78
CA HIS A 103 3.37 17.07 7.48
C HIS A 103 3.88 18.21 8.38
N GLN A 104 3.06 19.21 8.69
CA GLN A 104 3.44 20.30 9.61
C GLN A 104 3.78 19.79 11.02
N HIS A 105 3.13 18.74 11.50
CA HIS A 105 3.43 18.13 12.80
C HIS A 105 4.67 17.23 12.77
N PHE A 106 4.96 16.60 11.63
CA PHE A 106 6.13 15.75 11.44
C PHE A 106 7.39 16.49 10.96
N MET A 107 7.38 17.83 10.93
CA MET A 107 8.58 18.60 10.64
C MET A 107 9.60 18.41 11.77
N LYS A 108 10.89 18.29 11.40
CA LYS A 108 12.01 18.08 12.34
C LYS A 108 11.95 19.03 13.54
N SER A 109 11.73 20.33 13.29
CA SER A 109 11.64 21.35 14.33
C SER A 109 10.52 21.07 15.34
N ARG A 110 9.33 20.69 14.88
CA ARG A 110 8.17 20.37 15.74
C ARG A 110 8.40 19.09 16.54
N VAL A 111 8.99 18.08 15.91
CA VAL A 111 9.35 16.81 16.55
C VAL A 111 10.34 17.02 17.69
N GLU A 112 11.46 17.70 17.41
CA GLU A 112 12.51 17.93 18.41
C GLU A 112 12.05 18.86 19.55
N SER A 113 11.29 19.92 19.23
CA SER A 113 10.90 20.91 20.25
C SER A 113 9.81 20.41 21.21
N TYR A 114 8.89 19.58 20.71
CA TYR A 114 7.65 19.21 21.41
C TYR A 114 7.55 17.70 21.65
N TYR A 115 7.49 16.91 20.59
CA TYR A 115 7.16 15.48 20.69
C TYR A 115 8.23 14.64 21.39
N VAL A 116 9.53 14.92 21.17
CA VAL A 116 10.62 14.20 21.85
C VAL A 116 10.54 14.33 23.37
N LYS A 117 10.10 15.47 23.89
CA LYS A 117 9.96 15.68 25.34
C LYS A 117 8.84 14.82 25.92
N ILE A 118 7.70 14.77 25.22
CA ILE A 118 6.54 13.96 25.62
C ILE A 118 6.91 12.47 25.58
N GLN A 119 7.51 12.01 24.48
CA GLN A 119 7.87 10.61 24.32
C GLN A 119 8.89 10.13 25.38
N LYS A 120 9.82 11.00 25.79
CA LYS A 120 10.75 10.72 26.90
C LYS A 120 10.08 10.68 28.26
N ALA A 121 9.00 11.43 28.46
CA ALA A 121 8.23 11.41 29.70
C ALA A 121 7.38 10.14 29.81
N GLU A 122 6.81 9.65 28.69
CA GLU A 122 6.03 8.40 28.65
C GLU A 122 6.88 7.13 28.77
N ALA A 123 8.15 7.21 28.36
CA ALA A 123 9.08 6.09 28.42
C ALA A 123 9.72 5.87 29.81
N ARG A 124 9.40 6.72 30.79
CA ARG A 124 9.84 6.60 32.19
C ARG A 124 8.68 6.16 33.06
#